data_AF-A0A537VYZ9-F1
#
_entry.id   AF-A0A537VYZ9-F1
#
_cell.length_a   1.000
_cell.length_b   1.000
_cell.length_c   1.000
_cell.angle_alpha   90.00
_cell.angle_beta   90.00
_cell.angle_gamma   90.00
#
_symmetry.space_group_name_H-M   'P 1'
#
loop_
_entity.id
_entity.type
_entity.pdbx_description
1 polymer ?
#
loop_
_entity_poly.entity_id
_entity_poly.type
_entity_poly.pdbx_seq_one_letter_code
_entity_poly.pdbx_strand_id
1 'polypeptide(L)'
;MIHRYHEVEPQVQRENPASSYRHVLTVTLSRLGDVPDDERDALARSLPGWQPFPEVRESLEEARAAGWKLAILSNTDRDFIDASMERIGVPFELAVVASEIGSYKPAHRHWEEFYARTGADRARHVHVAASLFNDVAPQPAR
;
A
#
# COMPACT_ATOMS: atom_id res chain seq x y z
N MET A 1 -18.93 -1.88 -10.25
CA MET A 1 -17.54 -1.64 -10.70
C MET A 1 -16.54 -1.87 -9.57
N ILE A 2 -16.61 -1.14 -8.44
CA ILE A 2 -15.68 -1.29 -7.31
C ILE A 2 -15.67 -2.69 -6.68
N HIS A 3 -16.83 -3.34 -6.51
CA HIS A 3 -16.89 -4.72 -5.98
C HIS A 3 -16.08 -5.71 -6.83
N ARG A 4 -16.20 -5.62 -8.15
CA ARG A 4 -15.48 -6.50 -9.07
C ARG A 4 -13.97 -6.20 -9.10
N TYR A 5 -13.58 -4.94 -8.89
CA TYR A 5 -12.17 -4.60 -8.70
C TYR A 5 -11.58 -5.34 -7.49
N HIS A 6 -12.29 -5.32 -6.35
CA HIS A 6 -11.86 -6.02 -5.12
C HIS A 6 -11.81 -7.56 -5.26
N GLU A 7 -12.48 -8.13 -6.26
CA GLU A 7 -12.38 -9.57 -6.57
C GLU A 7 -11.19 -9.87 -7.49
N VAL A 8 -11.00 -9.04 -8.53
CA VAL A 8 -10.03 -9.28 -9.60
C VAL A 8 -8.60 -8.93 -9.17
N GLU A 9 -8.40 -7.79 -8.51
CA GLU A 9 -7.06 -7.34 -8.13
C GLU A 9 -6.31 -8.37 -7.26
N PRO A 10 -6.90 -8.93 -6.18
CA PRO A 10 -6.22 -9.96 -5.39
C PRO A 10 -5.99 -11.27 -6.15
N GLN A 11 -6.78 -11.57 -7.18
CA GLN A 11 -6.53 -12.70 -8.06
C GLN A 11 -5.27 -12.46 -8.89
N VAL A 12 -5.14 -11.29 -9.52
CA VAL A 12 -3.97 -10.92 -10.32
C VAL A 12 -2.69 -10.93 -9.47
N GLN A 13 -2.75 -10.39 -8.25
CA GLN A 13 -1.62 -10.41 -7.31
C GLN A 13 -1.18 -11.85 -6.98
N ARG A 14 -2.13 -12.78 -6.80
CA ARG A 14 -1.82 -14.19 -6.49
C ARG A 14 -1.27 -14.97 -7.69
N GLU A 15 -1.74 -14.66 -8.89
CA GLU A 15 -1.27 -15.31 -10.13
C GLU A 15 0.19 -14.96 -10.43
N ASN A 16 0.63 -13.75 -10.09
CA ASN A 16 2.03 -13.36 -10.25
C ASN A 16 2.51 -12.42 -9.13
N PRO A 17 2.89 -12.98 -7.95
CA PRO A 17 3.30 -12.20 -6.78
C PRO A 17 4.56 -11.36 -6.98
N ALA A 18 5.35 -11.64 -8.01
CA ALA A 18 6.55 -10.90 -8.36
C ALA A 18 6.28 -9.69 -9.28
N SER A 19 5.05 -9.55 -9.80
CA SER A 19 4.67 -8.40 -10.62
C SER A 19 4.72 -7.11 -9.82
N SER A 20 5.10 -6.00 -10.48
CA SER A 20 4.90 -4.66 -9.94
C SER A 20 3.42 -4.36 -9.77
N TYR A 21 3.10 -3.46 -8.84
CA TYR A 21 1.72 -3.06 -8.62
C TYR A 21 1.15 -2.33 -9.83
N ARG A 22 1.97 -1.56 -10.55
CA ARG A 22 1.63 -1.01 -11.87
C ARG A 22 1.11 -2.09 -12.83
N HIS A 23 1.83 -3.21 -12.95
CA HIS A 23 1.39 -4.32 -13.81
C HIS A 23 0.09 -4.96 -13.30
N VAL A 24 -0.03 -5.14 -11.97
CA VAL A 24 -1.27 -5.64 -11.34
C VAL A 24 -2.46 -4.76 -11.72
N LEU A 25 -2.32 -3.43 -11.62
CA LEU A 25 -3.38 -2.48 -11.98
C LEU A 25 -3.71 -2.55 -13.48
N THR A 26 -2.71 -2.64 -14.36
CA THR A 26 -2.90 -2.77 -15.81
C THR A 26 -3.70 -4.01 -16.19
N VAL A 27 -3.33 -5.17 -15.63
CA VAL A 27 -4.02 -6.43 -15.88
C VAL A 27 -5.41 -6.41 -15.25
N THR A 28 -5.55 -5.85 -14.05
CA THR A 28 -6.84 -5.70 -13.36
C THR A 28 -7.80 -4.88 -14.21
N LEU A 29 -7.38 -3.72 -14.70
CA LEU A 29 -8.24 -2.86 -15.53
C LEU A 29 -8.68 -3.57 -16.82
N SER A 30 -7.76 -4.28 -17.48
CA SER A 30 -8.05 -5.08 -18.68
C SER A 30 -9.04 -6.24 -18.43
N ARG A 31 -9.14 -6.75 -17.20
CA ARG A 31 -10.08 -7.80 -16.80
C ARG A 31 -11.44 -7.27 -16.36
N LEU A 32 -11.54 -5.98 -16.05
CA LEU A 32 -12.78 -5.34 -15.60
C LEU A 32 -13.67 -4.90 -16.75
N GLY A 33 -13.11 -4.67 -17.93
CA GLY A 33 -13.85 -4.29 -19.13
C GLY A 33 -12.96 -4.22 -20.36
N ASP A 34 -13.59 -3.90 -21.49
CA ASP A 34 -12.88 -3.65 -22.74
C ASP A 34 -12.25 -2.25 -22.68
N VAL A 35 -10.94 -2.21 -22.43
CA VAL A 35 -10.16 -0.97 -22.28
C VAL A 35 -9.20 -0.85 -23.47
N PRO A 36 -9.17 0.30 -24.17
CA PRO A 36 -8.21 0.56 -25.23
C PRO A 36 -6.77 0.30 -24.77
N ASP A 37 -5.93 -0.24 -25.66
CA ASP A 37 -4.57 -0.69 -25.31
C ASP A 37 -3.71 0.42 -24.68
N ASP A 38 -3.89 1.68 -25.09
CA ASP A 38 -3.22 2.88 -24.58
C ASP A 38 -3.76 3.41 -23.23
N GLU A 39 -4.92 2.90 -22.79
CA GLU A 39 -5.57 3.26 -21.53
C GLU A 39 -5.47 2.16 -20.47
N ARG A 40 -4.88 1.00 -20.77
CA ARG A 40 -4.81 -0.12 -19.83
C ARG A 40 -4.02 0.22 -18.55
N ASP A 41 -3.02 1.07 -18.62
CA ASP A 41 -2.24 1.55 -17.48
C ASP A 41 -2.73 2.89 -16.90
N ALA A 42 -3.85 3.44 -17.37
CA ALA A 42 -4.36 4.74 -16.95
C ALA A 42 -4.51 4.86 -15.43
N LEU A 43 -5.01 3.80 -14.78
CA LEU A 43 -5.13 3.76 -13.33
C LEU A 43 -3.75 3.93 -12.65
N ALA A 44 -2.76 3.15 -13.08
CA ALA A 44 -1.41 3.23 -12.53
C ALA A 44 -0.72 4.57 -12.82
N ARG A 45 -0.97 5.20 -13.98
CA ARG A 45 -0.50 6.55 -14.29
C ARG A 45 -1.12 7.61 -13.38
N SER A 46 -2.36 7.41 -12.94
CA SER A 46 -3.06 8.37 -12.09
C SER A 46 -2.57 8.37 -10.64
N LEU A 47 -2.13 7.22 -10.12
CA LEU A 47 -1.78 7.02 -8.70
C LEU A 47 -0.81 8.07 -8.14
N PRO A 48 0.33 8.37 -8.80
CA PRO A 48 1.22 9.42 -8.32
C PRO A 48 0.51 10.76 -8.11
N GLY A 49 -0.51 11.09 -8.91
CA GLY A 49 -1.23 12.36 -8.83
C GLY A 49 -2.28 12.46 -7.73
N TRP A 50 -2.62 11.36 -7.05
CA TRP A 50 -3.68 11.34 -6.05
C TRP A 50 -3.33 12.24 -4.86
N GLN A 51 -4.32 13.02 -4.42
CA GLN A 51 -4.15 13.91 -3.28
C GLN A 51 -4.46 13.16 -1.98
N PRO A 52 -3.70 13.41 -0.89
CA PRO A 52 -4.11 12.94 0.42
C PRO A 52 -5.44 13.58 0.81
N PHE A 53 -6.21 12.90 1.66
CA PHE A 53 -7.39 13.53 2.27
C PHE A 53 -6.96 14.77 3.09
N PRO A 54 -7.78 15.82 3.15
CA PRO A 54 -7.39 17.11 3.76
C PRO A 54 -6.84 17.00 5.19
N GLU A 55 -7.37 16.06 5.98
CA GLU A 55 -7.03 15.83 7.38
C GLU A 55 -5.72 15.04 7.59
N VAL A 56 -5.19 14.38 6.56
CA VAL A 56 -4.06 13.45 6.70
C VAL A 56 -2.81 14.15 7.21
N ARG A 57 -2.48 15.33 6.65
CA ARG A 57 -1.28 16.07 7.03
C ARG A 57 -1.32 16.44 8.52
N GLU A 58 -2.37 17.14 8.93
CA GLU A 58 -2.54 17.61 10.31
C GLU A 58 -2.52 16.43 11.30
N SER A 59 -3.24 15.35 11.00
CA SER A 59 -3.30 14.16 11.85
C SER A 59 -1.93 13.49 12.04
N LEU A 60 -1.12 13.42 10.98
CA LEU A 60 0.22 12.84 11.05
C LEU A 60 1.22 13.76 11.76
N GLU A 61 1.10 15.07 11.60
CA GLU A 61 1.89 16.06 12.34
C GLU A 61 1.59 15.99 13.85
N GLU A 62 0.32 15.89 14.24
CA GLU A 62 -0.10 15.69 15.63
C GLU A 62 0.48 14.39 16.22
N ALA A 63 0.42 13.28 15.47
CA ALA A 63 1.01 12.02 15.91
C ALA A 63 2.52 12.16 16.16
N ARG A 64 3.24 12.82 15.26
CA ARG A 64 4.68 13.09 15.45
C ARG A 64 4.94 13.99 16.65
N ALA A 65 4.13 15.04 16.85
CA ALA A 65 4.24 15.94 17.99
C ALA A 65 4.00 15.21 19.33
N ALA A 66 3.14 14.18 19.33
CA ALA A 66 2.93 13.28 20.47
C ALA A 66 4.05 12.23 20.65
N GLY A 67 5.10 12.26 19.82
CA GLY A 67 6.28 11.40 19.93
C GLY A 67 6.21 10.09 19.15
N TRP A 68 5.21 9.91 18.28
CA TRP A 68 5.11 8.73 17.42
C TRP A 68 6.07 8.81 16.23
N LYS A 69 6.66 7.67 15.89
CA LYS A 69 7.32 7.46 14.60
C LYS A 69 6.32 6.89 13.61
N LEU A 70 6.44 7.29 12.35
CA LEU A 70 5.53 6.93 11.27
C LEU A 70 6.22 5.97 10.30
N ALA A 71 5.52 4.90 9.95
CA ALA A 71 5.95 3.96 8.91
C ALA A 71 4.78 3.62 8.00
N ILE A 72 5.07 3.38 6.72
CA ILE A 72 4.09 2.96 5.72
C ILE A 72 4.36 1.52 5.32
N LEU A 73 3.32 0.68 5.30
CA LEU A 73 3.33 -0.66 4.74
C LEU A 73 2.33 -0.71 3.58
N SER A 74 2.78 -0.81 2.34
CA SER A 74 1.90 -0.63 1.17
C SER A 74 2.09 -1.71 0.09
N ASN A 75 0.97 -2.13 -0.53
CA ASN A 75 0.92 -3.09 -1.65
C ASN A 75 1.33 -2.45 -2.99
N THR A 76 2.09 -1.36 -2.95
CA THR A 76 2.39 -0.52 -4.11
C THR A 76 3.84 -0.64 -4.58
N ASP A 77 4.20 0.14 -5.59
CA ASP A 77 5.56 0.35 -6.08
C ASP A 77 6.26 1.51 -5.35
N ARG A 78 7.60 1.48 -5.27
CA ARG A 78 8.43 2.50 -4.58
C ARG A 78 8.14 3.92 -5.07
N ASP A 79 8.14 4.15 -6.38
CA ASP A 79 7.90 5.47 -6.98
C ASP A 79 6.51 6.01 -6.63
N PHE A 80 5.50 5.15 -6.53
CA PHE A 80 4.14 5.54 -6.13
C PHE A 80 4.06 5.98 -4.67
N ILE A 81 4.74 5.28 -3.76
CA ILE A 81 4.70 5.70 -2.36
C ILE A 81 5.53 6.94 -2.12
N ASP A 82 6.66 7.11 -2.81
CA ASP A 82 7.49 8.30 -2.68
C ASP A 82 6.72 9.55 -3.15
N ALA A 83 5.99 9.45 -4.27
CA ALA A 83 5.10 10.51 -4.75
C ALA A 83 3.96 10.85 -3.77
N SER A 84 3.46 9.84 -3.05
CA SER A 84 2.44 10.03 -2.00
C SER A 84 3.04 10.72 -0.78
N MET A 85 4.23 10.30 -0.34
CA MET A 85 4.95 10.90 0.79
C MET A 85 5.32 12.36 0.52
N GLU A 86 5.73 12.70 -0.71
CA GLU A 86 6.01 14.07 -1.13
C GLU A 86 4.75 14.96 -1.00
N ARG A 87 3.59 14.48 -1.48
CA ARG A 87 2.32 15.21 -1.39
C ARG A 87 1.81 15.35 0.04
N ILE A 88 1.91 14.28 0.83
CA ILE A 88 1.59 14.30 2.27
C ILE A 88 2.51 15.29 2.98
N GLY A 89 3.78 15.38 2.57
CA GLY A 89 4.79 16.31 3.06
C GLY A 89 5.03 16.25 4.57
N VAL A 90 4.86 15.07 5.16
CA VAL A 90 5.21 14.75 6.55
C VAL A 90 6.30 13.68 6.50
N PRO A 91 7.36 13.75 7.32
CA PRO A 91 8.40 12.73 7.29
C PRO A 91 7.87 11.36 7.74
N PHE A 92 8.41 10.29 7.15
CA PHE A 92 8.22 8.91 7.59
C PHE A 92 9.59 8.26 7.79
N GLU A 93 9.74 7.47 8.84
CA GLU A 93 11.01 6.80 9.15
C GLU A 93 11.23 5.56 8.26
N LEU A 94 10.15 4.98 7.74
CA LEU A 94 10.21 3.78 6.90
C LEU A 94 9.01 3.69 5.96
N ALA A 95 9.25 3.23 4.74
CA ALA A 95 8.22 2.75 3.83
C ALA A 95 8.60 1.37 3.30
N VAL A 96 7.78 0.36 3.60
CA VAL A 96 7.90 -1.02 3.08
C VAL A 96 6.88 -1.20 1.97
N VAL A 97 7.36 -1.50 0.76
CA VAL A 97 6.52 -1.61 -0.45
C VAL A 97 6.60 -3.00 -1.05
N ALA A 98 5.49 -3.48 -1.64
CA ALA A 98 5.41 -4.81 -2.23
C ALA A 98 6.46 -5.03 -3.33
N SER A 99 6.77 -3.99 -4.12
CA SER A 99 7.76 -4.07 -5.20
C SER A 99 9.18 -4.42 -4.72
N GLU A 100 9.51 -4.12 -3.47
CA GLU A 100 10.85 -4.40 -2.90
C GLU A 100 10.90 -5.74 -2.18
N ILE A 101 9.77 -6.18 -1.63
CA ILE A 101 9.70 -7.39 -0.81
C ILE A 101 9.07 -8.57 -1.55
N GLY A 102 8.60 -8.38 -2.79
CA GLY A 102 7.98 -9.45 -3.59
C GLY A 102 6.82 -10.15 -2.88
N SER A 103 6.03 -9.38 -2.13
CA SER A 103 4.92 -9.89 -1.33
C SER A 103 3.83 -8.84 -1.23
N TYR A 104 2.59 -9.29 -1.36
CA TYR A 104 1.39 -8.49 -1.18
C TYR A 104 0.69 -8.91 0.12
N LYS A 105 0.16 -7.95 0.88
CA LYS A 105 -0.81 -8.19 1.93
C LYS A 105 -2.02 -8.95 1.34
N PRO A 106 -2.65 -9.89 2.08
CA PRO A 106 -2.55 -10.10 3.53
C PRO A 106 -1.39 -10.99 4.00
N ALA A 107 -0.40 -11.33 3.16
CA ALA A 107 0.79 -12.03 3.63
C ALA A 107 1.59 -11.16 4.64
N HIS A 108 2.21 -11.80 5.64
CA HIS A 108 2.81 -11.13 6.79
C HIS A 108 4.12 -10.38 6.53
N ARG A 109 4.71 -10.55 5.34
CA ARG A 109 6.07 -10.07 5.05
C ARG A 109 6.25 -8.57 5.26
N HIS A 110 5.24 -7.75 5.00
CA HIS A 110 5.31 -6.31 5.29
C HIS A 110 5.58 -6.01 6.77
N TRP A 111 4.90 -6.72 7.68
CA TRP A 111 5.09 -6.56 9.11
C TRP A 111 6.42 -7.17 9.58
N GLU A 112 6.82 -8.32 9.03
CA GLU A 112 8.12 -8.92 9.32
C GLU A 112 9.28 -7.98 8.98
N GLU A 113 9.24 -7.37 7.80
CA GLU A 113 10.21 -6.37 7.35
C GLU A 113 10.17 -5.10 8.21
N PHE A 114 8.97 -4.64 8.60
CA PHE A 114 8.82 -3.53 9.53
C PHE A 114 9.52 -3.80 10.87
N TYR A 115 9.24 -4.94 11.52
CA TYR A 115 9.86 -5.27 12.79
C TYR A 115 11.37 -5.48 12.65
N ALA A 116 11.81 -6.15 11.58
CA ALA A 116 13.23 -6.39 11.34
C ALA A 116 14.01 -5.08 11.14
N ARG A 117 13.46 -4.11 10.41
CA ARG A 117 14.13 -2.83 10.10
C ARG A 117 14.07 -1.80 11.22
N THR A 118 13.02 -1.83 12.05
CA THR A 118 12.80 -0.82 13.10
C THR A 118 13.18 -1.30 14.49
N GLY A 119 13.20 -2.61 14.72
CA GLY A 119 13.30 -3.19 16.07
C GLY A 119 12.08 -2.89 16.95
N ALA A 120 10.95 -2.45 16.37
CA ALA A 120 9.75 -2.12 17.13
C ALA A 120 9.22 -3.34 17.90
N ASP A 121 8.82 -3.10 19.14
CA ASP A 121 8.15 -4.12 19.96
C ASP A 121 6.77 -4.43 19.37
N ARG A 122 6.50 -5.72 19.11
CA ARG A 122 5.23 -6.21 18.59
C ARG A 122 4.05 -5.83 19.49
N ALA A 123 4.26 -5.62 20.79
CA ALA A 123 3.23 -5.18 21.73
C ALA A 123 3.04 -3.66 21.77
N ARG A 124 3.92 -2.87 21.16
CA ARG A 124 3.94 -1.40 21.28
C ARG A 124 3.93 -0.70 19.92
N HIS A 125 2.95 -1.04 19.09
CA HIS A 125 2.66 -0.34 17.86
C HIS A 125 1.16 -0.18 17.68
N VAL A 126 0.75 0.81 16.87
CA VAL A 126 -0.64 0.99 16.44
C VAL A 126 -0.65 0.79 14.93
N HIS A 127 -1.48 -0.15 14.45
CA HIS A 127 -1.69 -0.34 13.03
C HIS A 127 -2.98 0.39 12.61
N VAL A 128 -2.85 1.35 11.70
CA VAL A 128 -3.97 2.13 11.17
C VAL A 128 -4.18 1.74 9.71
N ALA A 129 -5.39 1.33 9.35
CA ALA A 129 -5.73 0.93 8.00
C ALA A 129 -7.23 1.05 7.70
N ALA A 130 -7.57 1.14 6.41
CA ALA A 130 -8.95 1.20 5.94
C ALA A 130 -9.47 -0.14 5.37
N SER A 131 -8.58 -1.06 4.96
CA SER A 131 -8.99 -2.37 4.42
C SER A 131 -8.97 -3.43 5.52
N LEU A 132 -10.15 -3.91 5.90
CA LEU A 132 -10.26 -5.04 6.84
C LEU A 132 -9.58 -6.30 6.31
N PHE A 133 -9.73 -6.58 5.00
CA PHE A 133 -9.21 -7.79 4.37
C PHE A 133 -7.69 -7.79 4.23
N ASN A 134 -7.12 -6.68 3.75
CA ASN A 134 -5.67 -6.61 3.52
C ASN A 134 -4.90 -6.35 4.81
N ASP A 135 -5.44 -5.54 5.72
CA ASP A 135 -4.63 -4.90 6.76
C ASP A 135 -5.04 -5.26 8.19
N VAL A 136 -6.32 -5.56 8.47
CA VAL A 136 -6.81 -5.81 9.85
C VAL A 136 -6.94 -7.30 10.17
N ALA A 137 -7.36 -8.11 9.20
CA ALA A 137 -7.51 -9.55 9.36
C ALA A 137 -6.22 -10.41 9.34
N PRO A 138 -5.02 -9.97 8.92
CA PRO A 138 -3.84 -10.80 9.07
C PRO A 138 -3.52 -10.94 10.56
N GLN A 139 -4.04 -12.01 11.18
CA GLN A 139 -3.68 -12.40 12.53
C GLN A 139 -2.16 -12.55 12.58
N PRO A 140 -1.44 -12.00 13.57
CA PRO A 140 0.00 -12.23 13.67
C PRO A 140 0.25 -13.74 13.59
N ALA A 141 1.24 -14.14 12.76
CA ALA A 141 1.71 -15.52 12.77
C ALA A 141 1.99 -15.91 14.23
N ARG A 142 1.33 -16.98 14.68
CA ARG A 142 1.50 -17.53 16.03
C ARG A 142 2.92 -17.98 16.26
#